data_AF-A0A383D6N4-F1
#
_entry.id   AF-A0A383D6N4-F1
#
_cell.length_a   1.000
_cell.length_b   1.000
_cell.length_c   1.000
_cell.angle_alpha   90.00
_cell.angle_beta   90.00
_cell.angle_gamma   90.00
#
_symmetry.space_group_name_H-M   'P 1'
#
loop_
_entity.id
_entity.type
_entity.pdbx_description
1 polymer ?
#
loop_
_entity_poly.entity_id
_entity_poly.type
_entity_poly.pdbx_seq_one_letter_code
_entity_poly.pdbx_strand_id
1 'polypeptide(L)'
;PTVLANEHLDKSVEELELSVRSYNCLKNAEIRTIRELVQKTEPEMLRTKNFGRKSLNEIKEILLGMGLNLGMRFDEPSGHTPVQAE
;
A
#
# COMPACT_ATOMS: atom_id res chain seq x y z
N PRO A 1 -1.87 -18.15 1.64
CA PRO A 1 -2.50 -18.17 2.98
C PRO A 1 -1.80 -17.19 3.94
N THR A 2 -2.24 -15.93 4.01
CA THR A 2 -2.09 -15.02 5.17
C THR A 2 -2.73 -13.66 4.87
N VAL A 3 -4.05 -13.65 4.67
CA VAL A 3 -4.86 -12.47 5.03
C VAL A 3 -5.46 -12.74 6.40
N LEU A 4 -4.57 -12.95 7.38
CA LEU A 4 -4.97 -12.74 8.76
C LEU A 4 -5.10 -11.23 8.88
N ALA A 5 -6.28 -10.77 9.29
CA ALA A 5 -6.61 -9.38 9.48
C ALA A 5 -5.50 -8.68 10.27
N ASN A 6 -4.56 -8.06 9.56
CA ASN A 6 -3.51 -7.30 10.17
C ASN A 6 -4.21 -6.08 10.75
N GLU A 7 -4.29 -5.98 12.08
CA GLU A 7 -4.92 -4.87 12.80
C GLU A 7 -4.29 -3.51 12.42
N HIS A 8 -3.10 -3.55 11.80
CA HIS A 8 -2.42 -2.41 11.23
C HIS A 8 -3.10 -1.84 9.97
N LEU A 9 -3.88 -2.61 9.21
CA LEU A 9 -4.45 -2.14 7.95
C LEU A 9 -5.40 -0.96 8.11
N ASP A 10 -6.18 -0.95 9.20
CA ASP A 10 -7.13 0.11 9.51
C ASP A 10 -6.46 1.32 10.22
N LYS A 11 -5.15 1.25 10.48
CA LYS A 11 -4.38 2.37 11.01
C LYS A 11 -4.10 3.41 9.93
N SER A 12 -3.97 4.65 10.37
CA SER A 12 -3.53 5.76 9.53
C SER A 12 -2.06 5.61 9.17
N VAL A 13 -1.68 6.03 7.96
CA VAL A 13 -0.26 6.12 7.57
C VAL A 13 0.52 7.15 8.40
N GLU A 14 -0.17 7.98 9.19
CA GLU A 14 0.40 8.89 10.18
C GLU A 14 1.00 8.18 11.40
N GLU A 15 0.50 6.99 11.74
CA GLU A 15 1.08 6.17 12.82
C GLU A 15 2.32 5.41 12.39
N LEU A 16 2.49 5.22 11.08
CA LEU A 16 3.77 4.82 10.53
C LEU A 16 4.67 6.04 10.65
N GLU A 17 5.68 6.00 11.51
CA GLU A 17 6.67 7.07 11.73
C GLU A 17 7.52 7.34 10.47
N LEU A 18 6.84 7.72 9.39
CA LEU A 18 7.36 7.99 8.05
C LEU A 18 8.02 9.35 8.05
N SER A 19 8.99 9.52 7.15
CA SER A 19 9.50 10.86 6.89
C SER A 19 8.39 11.78 6.39
N VAL A 20 8.49 13.08 6.73
CA VAL A 20 7.58 14.13 6.23
C VAL A 20 7.45 14.08 4.70
N ARG A 21 8.49 13.65 3.98
CA ARG A 21 8.46 13.47 2.53
C ARG A 21 7.59 12.29 2.12
N SER A 22 7.82 11.12 2.69
CA SER A 22 7.03 9.91 2.42
C SER A 22 5.55 10.15 2.76
N TYR A 23 5.25 10.72 3.93
CA TYR A 23 3.89 11.08 4.34
C TYR A 23 3.22 12.05 3.36
N ASN A 24 3.89 13.14 2.97
CA ASN A 24 3.33 14.07 2.00
C ASN A 24 3.08 13.42 0.64
N CYS A 25 3.94 12.49 0.20
CA CYS A 25 3.71 11.77 -1.06
C CYS A 25 2.47 10.87 -0.99
N LEU A 26 2.29 10.15 0.12
CA LEU A 26 1.08 9.35 0.36
C LEU A 26 -0.17 10.22 0.38
N LYS A 27 -0.12 11.34 1.11
CA LYS A 27 -1.23 12.30 1.19
C LYS A 27 -1.61 12.90 -0.17
N ASN A 28 -0.62 13.20 -1.03
CA ASN A 28 -0.87 13.67 -2.40
C ASN A 28 -1.42 12.56 -3.31
N ALA A 29 -1.09 11.29 -3.04
CA ALA A 29 -1.68 10.13 -3.71
C ALA A 29 -3.04 9.72 -3.13
N GLU A 30 -3.62 10.57 -2.26
CA GLU A 30 -4.88 10.34 -1.55
C GLU A 30 -4.87 9.11 -0.62
N ILE A 31 -3.69 8.60 -0.27
CA ILE A 31 -3.52 7.46 0.63
C ILE A 31 -3.53 7.97 2.06
N ARG A 32 -4.55 7.57 2.84
CA ARG A 32 -4.69 7.96 4.25
C ARG A 32 -4.46 6.80 5.21
N THR A 33 -4.74 5.58 4.76
CA THR A 33 -4.66 4.37 5.58
C THR A 33 -3.63 3.38 5.06
N ILE A 34 -3.15 2.50 5.95
CA ILE A 34 -2.23 1.42 5.55
C ILE A 34 -2.90 0.49 4.55
N ARG A 35 -4.21 0.25 4.68
CA ARG A 35 -5.02 -0.49 3.71
C ARG A 35 -4.89 0.08 2.30
N GLU A 36 -4.99 1.39 2.12
CA GLU A 36 -4.83 2.02 0.81
C GLU A 36 -3.39 1.95 0.31
N LEU A 37 -2.43 2.10 1.24
CA LEU A 37 -1.00 2.01 0.93
C LEU A 37 -0.62 0.63 0.36
N VAL A 38 -1.00 -0.45 1.03
CA VAL A 38 -0.64 -1.81 0.61
C VAL A 38 -1.38 -2.23 -0.67
N GLN A 39 -2.51 -1.61 -1.01
CA GLN A 39 -3.18 -1.83 -2.30
C GLN A 39 -2.41 -1.25 -3.48
N LYS A 40 -1.59 -0.22 -3.25
CA LYS A 40 -0.74 0.33 -4.31
C LYS A 40 0.45 -0.57 -4.57
N THR A 41 0.82 -0.64 -5.84
CA THR A 41 1.98 -1.42 -6.31
C THR A 41 3.21 -0.51 -6.44
N GLU A 42 4.41 -1.08 -6.38
CA GLU A 42 5.64 -0.33 -6.63
C GLU A 42 5.64 0.54 -7.89
N PRO A 43 5.20 0.04 -9.08
CA PRO A 43 5.15 0.87 -10.28
C PRO A 43 4.14 2.02 -10.18
N GLU A 44 3.00 1.84 -9.52
CA GLU A 44 2.04 2.92 -9.24
C GLU A 44 2.67 4.00 -8.34
N MET A 45 3.39 3.57 -7.30
CA MET A 45 4.08 4.45 -6.38
C MET A 45 5.17 5.25 -7.11
N LEU A 46 5.99 4.59 -7.93
CA LEU A 46 7.03 5.26 -8.74
C LEU A 46 6.49 6.19 -9.83
N ARG A 47 5.22 6.04 -10.24
CA ARG A 47 4.55 6.97 -11.16
C ARG A 47 4.06 8.24 -10.47
N THR A 48 3.85 8.21 -9.15
CA THR A 48 3.41 9.37 -8.38
C THR A 48 4.48 10.45 -8.41
N LYS A 49 4.12 11.66 -8.85
CA LYS A 49 5.01 12.84 -8.77
C LYS A 49 5.47 13.02 -7.32
N ASN A 50 6.77 13.08 -7.11
CA ASN A 50 7.47 13.22 -5.83
C ASN A 50 7.79 11.91 -5.09
N PHE A 51 7.35 10.75 -5.59
CA PHE A 51 7.80 9.47 -5.06
C PHE A 51 9.17 9.08 -5.64
N GLY A 52 10.15 8.94 -4.76
CA GLY A 52 11.49 8.47 -5.11
C GLY A 52 11.76 7.04 -4.64
N ARG A 53 12.82 6.44 -5.18
CA ARG A 53 13.34 5.12 -4.73
C ARG A 53 13.58 5.08 -3.21
N LYS A 54 14.00 6.20 -2.62
CA LYS A 54 14.24 6.32 -1.17
C LYS A 54 12.94 6.18 -0.36
N SER A 55 11.90 6.95 -0.69
CA SER A 55 10.59 6.86 -0.03
C SER A 55 9.92 5.51 -0.25
N LEU A 56 10.09 4.91 -1.44
CA LEU A 56 9.59 3.56 -1.72
C LEU A 56 10.24 2.53 -0.78
N ASN A 57 11.58 2.56 -0.64
CA ASN A 57 12.31 1.63 0.21
C ASN A 57 11.94 1.80 1.69
N GLU A 58 11.82 3.04 2.16
CA GLU A 58 11.43 3.38 3.53
C GLU A 58 10.05 2.78 3.87
N ILE A 59 9.07 2.95 2.99
CA ILE A 59 7.74 2.33 3.15
C ILE A 59 7.84 0.81 3.12
N LYS A 60 8.62 0.25 2.19
CA LYS A 60 8.80 -1.20 2.07
C LYS A 60 9.34 -1.79 3.36
N GLU A 61 10.38 -1.20 3.96
CA GLU A 61 10.96 -1.69 5.21
C GLU A 61 9.97 -1.62 6.38
N ILE A 62 9.22 -0.52 6.49
CA ILE A 62 8.18 -0.37 7.52
C ILE A 62 7.09 -1.43 7.37
N LEU A 63 6.59 -1.62 6.14
CA LEU A 63 5.61 -2.66 5.85
C LEU A 63 6.19 -4.05 6.16
N LEU A 64 7.43 -4.33 5.75
CA LEU A 64 8.10 -5.60 6.00
C LEU A 64 8.22 -5.90 7.50
N GLY A 65 8.52 -4.89 8.32
CA GLY A 65 8.57 -5.00 9.77
C GLY A 65 7.23 -5.36 10.41
N MET A 66 6.12 -5.07 9.72
CA MET A 66 4.75 -5.44 10.11
C MET A 66 4.26 -6.72 9.42
N GLY A 67 5.11 -7.37 8.61
CA GLY A 67 4.71 -8.52 7.78
C GLY A 67 3.78 -8.17 6.62
N LEU A 68 3.72 -6.90 6.23
CA LEU A 68 2.95 -6.36 5.11
C LEU A 68 3.82 -6.13 3.88
N ASN A 69 3.18 -6.05 2.71
CA ASN A 69 3.86 -5.78 1.44
C ASN A 69 3.00 -4.86 0.55
N LEU A 70 3.62 -4.23 -0.44
CA LEU A 70 2.91 -3.47 -1.48
C LEU A 70 2.28 -4.42 -2.50
N GLY A 71 1.18 -4.00 -3.12
CA GLY A 71 0.42 -4.79 -4.09
C GLY A 71 -0.47 -5.88 -3.49
N MET A 72 -0.84 -5.76 -2.21
CA MET A 72 -1.85 -6.61 -1.60
C MET A 72 -3.21 -6.33 -2.24
N ARG A 73 -3.82 -7.35 -2.84
CA ARG A 73 -5.20 -7.29 -3.32
C ARG A 73 -6.14 -7.69 -2.20
N PHE A 74 -6.96 -6.75 -1.74
CA PHE A 74 -8.15 -7.09 -0.96
C PHE A 74 -9.25 -7.37 -1.98
N ASP A 75 -9.45 -8.65 -2.28
CA ASP A 75 -10.55 -9.08 -3.12
C ASP A 75 -11.84 -8.79 -2.36
N GLU A 76 -12.48 -7.67 -2.70
CA GLU A 76 -13.86 -7.43 -2.33
C GLU A 76 -14.70 -8.40 -3.17
N PRO A 77 -15.48 -9.33 -2.56
CA PRO A 77 -16.17 -10.36 -3.31
C PRO A 77 -17.35 -9.74 -4.08
N SER A 78 -17.07 -9.16 -5.25
CA SER A 78 -18.08 -8.75 -6.21
C SER A 78 -17.57 -8.89 -7.66
N GLY A 79 -17.58 -10.13 -8.13
CA GLY A 79 -18.19 -10.42 -9.43
C GLY A 79 -17.43 -10.06 -10.71
N HIS A 80 -16.13 -10.37 -10.82
CA HIS A 80 -15.57 -10.69 -12.14
C HIS A 80 -15.44 -12.21 -12.26
N THR A 81 -16.50 -12.83 -12.79
CA THR A 81 -16.40 -14.16 -13.39
C THR A 81 -15.20 -14.21 -14.32
N PRO A 82 -14.37 -15.28 -14.28
CA PRO A 82 -13.41 -15.50 -15.33
C PRO A 82 -14.20 -15.73 -16.61
N VAL A 83 -14.23 -14.74 -17.52
CA VAL A 83 -14.49 -15.01 -18.93
C VAL A 83 -13.32 -15.87 -19.38
N GLN A 84 -13.58 -17.17 -19.40
CA GLN A 84 -12.86 -18.12 -20.22
C GLN A 84 -12.89 -17.56 -21.64
N ALA A 85 -11.72 -17.31 -22.22
CA ALA A 85 -11.59 -17.11 -23.65
C ALA A 85 -10.92 -18.36 -24.21
N GLU A 86 -11.68 -19.00 -25.08
CA GLU A 86 -11.41 -20.15 -25.95
C GLU A 86 -10.10 -20.04 -26.74
#